data_AF-A0A1F9N982-F1
#
_entry.id   AF-A0A1F9N982-F1
#
_cell.length_a   1.000
_cell.length_b   1.000
_cell.length_c   1.000
_cell.angle_alpha   90.00
_cell.angle_beta   90.00
_cell.angle_gamma   90.00
#
_symmetry.space_group_name_H-M   'P 1'
#
loop_
_entity.id
_entity.type
_entity.pdbx_description
1 polymer ?
#
loop_
_entity_poly.entity_id
_entity_poly.type
_entity_poly.pdbx_seq_one_letter_code
_entity_poly.pdbx_strand_id
1 'polypeptide(L)'
;MAIDTCTQQSRILTACPSACYQGSCVDCAPNAGTVCVDANVHSIDSCGAVGAQAEVCTNGCAAGACLGNDCTPGVDTACFGDNIHEVDSCGNLGDFVYSCATGCVDGACGSQECIPDQFIVCYDGDIYTLDSCEGLGSLFEDCGTDVCQANQGGDIECVSGVCAPDAGIACFSNNIHWLDSCHGVQPDIYESCANGCDDNGCLACNPYPIGTTCVGQNRHTLLGGCDSAPVAGDLIESCENGCQQAECLPPGCIPAAGTVCRGDDLHYVDSCGAVGALVQTCSAGCNEGACVTCSPTESVMCFEGHVYSVDSCGKRDSLVITCENGCENGSCIGGSLSCVCFSGCQISENNTYLGSCDSCFLASLPEYLNSEEDCYDPYLCNSLCETPFTCEHQALIYGGHMTLGYCGDCDSCPDCSCVDQELCATYCQ
;
A
#
# COMPACT_ATOMS: atom_id res chain seq x y z
N MET A 1 -2.88 -8.07 -34.04
CA MET A 1 -2.91 -6.85 -34.87
C MET A 1 -2.18 -7.16 -36.18
N ALA A 2 -2.66 -6.75 -37.35
CA ALA A 2 -1.87 -6.85 -38.57
C ALA A 2 -1.44 -5.45 -39.00
N ILE A 3 -0.14 -5.27 -39.22
CA ILE A 3 0.42 -4.06 -39.80
C ILE A 3 0.63 -4.37 -41.28
N ASP A 4 -0.07 -3.63 -42.14
CA ASP A 4 0.23 -3.66 -43.56
C ASP A 4 1.61 -3.03 -43.77
N THR A 5 2.61 -3.85 -44.11
CA THR A 5 4.01 -3.42 -44.26
C THR A 5 4.21 -2.41 -45.38
N CYS A 6 3.28 -2.29 -46.33
CA CYS A 6 3.35 -1.33 -47.43
C CYS A 6 2.76 0.04 -47.05
N THR A 7 1.81 0.09 -46.13
CA THR A 7 1.07 1.32 -45.80
C THR A 7 1.27 1.79 -44.36
N GLN A 8 1.93 0.97 -43.53
CA GLN A 8 2.03 1.10 -42.07
C GLN A 8 0.66 1.24 -41.36
N GLN A 9 -0.45 0.92 -42.04
CA GLN A 9 -1.76 0.97 -41.40
C GLN A 9 -1.95 -0.27 -40.53
N SER A 10 -2.20 -0.04 -39.24
CA SER A 10 -2.58 -1.10 -38.31
C SER A 10 -4.06 -1.42 -38.47
N ARG A 11 -4.38 -2.66 -38.85
CA ARG A 11 -5.73 -3.20 -38.85
C ARG A 11 -5.89 -4.14 -37.66
N ILE A 12 -6.90 -3.86 -36.83
CA ILE A 12 -7.36 -4.84 -35.82
C ILE A 12 -8.11 -5.94 -36.58
N LEU A 13 -7.51 -7.13 -36.67
CA LEU A 13 -8.11 -8.28 -37.36
C LEU A 13 -9.24 -8.92 -36.56
N THR A 14 -9.04 -9.03 -35.26
CA THR A 14 -9.97 -9.62 -34.29
C THR A 14 -9.76 -8.90 -32.97
N ALA A 15 -10.83 -8.38 -32.37
CA ALA A 15 -10.79 -7.88 -30.99
C ALA A 15 -10.92 -9.08 -30.06
N CYS A 16 -9.98 -9.24 -29.13
CA CYS A 16 -10.06 -10.29 -28.13
C CYS A 16 -10.97 -9.81 -26.98
N PRO A 17 -11.97 -10.61 -26.55
CA PRO A 17 -12.86 -10.23 -25.45
C PRO A 17 -12.13 -10.00 -24.12
N SER A 18 -11.04 -10.75 -23.91
CA SER A 18 -10.26 -10.75 -22.66
C SER A 18 -8.88 -10.12 -22.90
N ALA A 19 -7.93 -10.84 -23.50
CA ALA A 19 -6.64 -10.27 -23.90
C ALA A 19 -6.08 -10.91 -25.18
N CYS A 20 -5.09 -10.23 -25.78
CA CYS A 20 -4.33 -10.74 -26.91
C CYS A 20 -2.90 -11.00 -26.48
N TYR A 21 -2.46 -12.26 -26.54
CA TYR A 21 -1.09 -12.66 -26.25
C TYR A 21 -0.50 -13.33 -27.50
N GLN A 22 0.67 -12.84 -27.95
CA GLN A 22 1.36 -13.30 -29.16
C GLN A 22 0.45 -13.45 -30.41
N GLY A 23 -0.49 -12.52 -30.58
CA GLY A 23 -1.37 -12.50 -31.76
C GLY A 23 -2.55 -13.47 -31.70
N SER A 24 -2.73 -14.22 -30.61
CA SER A 24 -3.90 -15.06 -30.36
C SER A 24 -4.73 -14.49 -29.21
N CYS A 25 -6.05 -14.72 -29.24
CA CYS A 25 -6.90 -14.38 -28.11
C CYS A 25 -6.76 -15.48 -27.05
N VAL A 26 -6.45 -15.06 -25.82
CA VAL A 26 -6.35 -15.94 -24.67
C VAL A 26 -7.36 -15.50 -23.63
N ASP A 27 -8.04 -16.48 -23.01
CA ASP A 27 -8.89 -16.23 -21.84
C ASP A 27 -7.99 -16.19 -20.62
N CYS A 28 -7.63 -14.97 -20.20
CA CYS A 28 -6.84 -14.75 -19.00
C CYS A 28 -7.73 -14.92 -17.78
N ALA A 29 -7.33 -15.77 -16.84
CA ALA A 29 -7.98 -15.85 -15.54
C ALA A 29 -7.65 -14.56 -14.76
N PRO A 30 -8.64 -13.75 -14.37
CA PRO A 30 -8.39 -12.56 -13.58
C PRO A 30 -7.87 -12.95 -12.19
N ASN A 31 -6.98 -12.13 -11.63
CA ASN A 31 -6.40 -12.31 -10.29
C ASN A 31 -5.71 -13.68 -10.09
N ALA A 32 -4.94 -14.13 -11.07
CA ALA A 32 -4.19 -15.39 -11.02
C ALA A 32 -3.01 -15.37 -10.03
N GLY A 33 -2.54 -14.18 -9.66
CA GLY A 33 -1.55 -13.99 -8.60
C GLY A 33 -1.52 -12.53 -8.14
N THR A 34 -0.47 -12.18 -7.42
CA THR A 34 -0.16 -10.82 -6.99
C THR A 34 1.25 -10.41 -7.40
N VAL A 35 1.45 -9.12 -7.60
CA VAL A 35 2.74 -8.50 -7.94
C VAL A 35 2.85 -7.14 -7.26
N CYS A 36 4.06 -6.71 -6.96
CA CYS A 36 4.31 -5.38 -6.39
C CYS A 36 4.39 -4.34 -7.50
N VAL A 37 3.58 -3.28 -7.41
CA VAL A 37 3.65 -2.11 -8.30
C VAL A 37 3.51 -0.86 -7.43
N ASP A 38 4.42 0.10 -7.61
CA ASP A 38 4.44 1.36 -6.86
C ASP A 38 4.29 1.16 -5.34
N ALA A 39 5.05 0.20 -4.77
CA ALA A 39 5.04 -0.16 -3.36
C ALA A 39 3.73 -0.78 -2.83
N ASN A 40 2.77 -1.14 -3.68
CA ASN A 40 1.49 -1.74 -3.31
C ASN A 40 1.31 -3.14 -3.94
N VAL A 41 0.45 -3.96 -3.35
CA VAL A 41 0.10 -5.25 -3.95
C VAL A 41 -0.98 -5.03 -5.00
N HIS A 42 -0.71 -5.42 -6.24
CA HIS A 42 -1.67 -5.46 -7.33
C HIS A 42 -1.99 -6.90 -7.69
N SER A 43 -3.21 -7.16 -8.16
CA SER A 43 -3.50 -8.45 -8.78
C SER A 43 -2.81 -8.55 -10.14
N ILE A 44 -2.42 -9.74 -10.56
CA ILE A 44 -1.96 -10.02 -11.92
C ILE A 44 -2.83 -11.12 -12.52
N ASP A 45 -3.27 -10.96 -13.76
CA ASP A 45 -4.01 -12.01 -14.46
C ASP A 45 -3.07 -13.12 -14.95
N SER A 46 -3.64 -14.24 -15.42
CA SER A 46 -2.84 -15.38 -15.90
C SER A 46 -2.05 -15.10 -17.18
N CYS A 47 -2.16 -13.90 -17.75
CA CYS A 47 -1.44 -13.44 -18.92
C CYS A 47 -0.37 -12.39 -18.58
N GLY A 48 -0.20 -12.07 -17.29
CA GLY A 48 0.79 -11.11 -16.82
C GLY A 48 0.29 -9.66 -16.81
N ALA A 49 -0.97 -9.39 -17.11
CA ALA A 49 -1.48 -8.02 -17.03
C ALA A 49 -1.72 -7.62 -15.58
N VAL A 50 -1.12 -6.51 -15.16
CA VAL A 50 -1.34 -5.91 -13.84
C VAL A 50 -2.77 -5.37 -13.78
N GLY A 51 -3.52 -5.87 -12.81
CA GLY A 51 -4.90 -5.53 -12.52
C GLY A 51 -5.06 -4.45 -11.45
N ALA A 52 -6.19 -4.47 -10.77
CA ALA A 52 -6.50 -3.53 -9.70
C ALA A 52 -5.56 -3.72 -8.51
N GLN A 53 -5.33 -2.63 -7.78
CA GLN A 53 -4.64 -2.67 -6.50
C GLN A 53 -5.44 -3.56 -5.53
N ALA A 54 -4.80 -4.62 -5.03
CA ALA A 54 -5.37 -5.57 -4.10
C ALA A 54 -5.18 -5.13 -2.64
N GLU A 55 -4.01 -4.56 -2.33
CA GLU A 55 -3.67 -4.09 -0.97
C GLU A 55 -2.83 -2.81 -1.03
N VAL A 56 -3.07 -1.89 -0.09
CA VAL A 56 -2.22 -0.71 0.11
C VAL A 56 -1.17 -1.07 1.15
N CYS A 57 0.11 -1.00 0.81
CA CYS A 57 1.17 -1.32 1.75
C CYS A 57 1.80 -0.05 2.30
N THR A 58 1.66 0.17 3.60
CA THR A 58 2.25 1.32 4.29
C THR A 58 3.78 1.34 4.19
N ASN A 59 4.40 0.16 4.15
CA ASN A 59 5.86 -0.03 4.14
C ASN A 59 6.39 -0.64 2.85
N GLY A 60 5.63 -0.59 1.76
CA GLY A 60 6.03 -1.24 0.51
C GLY A 60 5.62 -2.71 0.41
N CYS A 61 5.86 -3.26 -0.76
CA CYS A 61 5.48 -4.62 -1.15
C CYS A 61 6.75 -5.35 -1.60
N ALA A 62 6.88 -6.63 -1.23
CA ALA A 62 7.90 -7.52 -1.77
C ALA A 62 7.28 -8.87 -2.13
N ALA A 63 7.70 -9.45 -3.27
CA ALA A 63 7.24 -10.75 -3.76
C ALA A 63 5.70 -10.94 -3.84
N GLY A 64 4.95 -9.85 -4.04
CA GLY A 64 3.49 -9.85 -4.14
C GLY A 64 2.74 -9.79 -2.81
N ALA A 65 3.39 -9.44 -1.70
CA ALA A 65 2.76 -9.24 -0.39
C ALA A 65 3.22 -7.92 0.27
N CYS A 66 2.37 -7.33 1.11
CA CYS A 66 2.76 -6.15 1.88
C CYS A 66 3.81 -6.49 2.94
N LEU A 67 4.80 -5.62 3.06
CA LEU A 67 5.79 -5.69 4.12
C LEU A 67 5.13 -5.29 5.46
N GLY A 68 5.43 -6.05 6.52
CA GLY A 68 4.92 -5.75 7.86
C GLY A 68 5.37 -4.37 8.35
N ASN A 69 4.61 -3.80 9.31
CA ASN A 69 4.85 -2.45 9.84
C ASN A 69 6.27 -2.21 10.41
N ASP A 70 7.04 -3.27 10.64
CA ASP A 70 8.40 -3.22 11.21
C ASP A 70 9.52 -3.39 10.17
N CYS A 71 9.18 -3.57 8.89
CA CYS A 71 10.14 -3.78 7.81
C CYS A 71 10.40 -2.48 7.05
N THR A 72 11.66 -2.05 6.99
CA THR A 72 12.12 -0.92 6.18
C THR A 72 12.67 -1.46 4.86
N PRO A 73 12.12 -1.08 3.70
CA PRO A 73 12.64 -1.49 2.38
C PRO A 73 14.09 -1.05 2.16
N GLY A 74 14.84 -1.83 1.37
CA GLY A 74 16.14 -1.43 0.83
C GLY A 74 17.22 -1.11 1.88
N VAL A 75 17.17 -1.75 3.05
CA VAL A 75 18.19 -1.54 4.10
C VAL A 75 19.47 -2.32 3.84
N ASP A 76 19.40 -3.37 3.02
CA ASP A 76 20.56 -4.16 2.62
C ASP A 76 20.38 -4.70 1.20
N THR A 77 21.36 -5.45 0.73
CA THR A 77 21.34 -6.20 -0.53
C THR A 77 21.69 -7.66 -0.27
N ALA A 78 21.10 -8.59 -1.02
CA ALA A 78 21.47 -10.00 -0.96
C ALA A 78 21.56 -10.63 -2.34
N CYS A 79 22.31 -11.73 -2.37
CA CYS A 79 22.52 -12.52 -3.56
C CYS A 79 21.41 -13.55 -3.73
N PHE A 80 20.79 -13.57 -4.91
CA PHE A 80 19.94 -14.66 -5.36
C PHE A 80 20.46 -15.19 -6.69
N GLY A 81 21.28 -16.24 -6.61
CA GLY A 81 22.10 -16.67 -7.73
C GLY A 81 23.17 -15.62 -8.04
N ASP A 82 23.25 -15.23 -9.31
CA ASP A 82 24.18 -14.20 -9.78
C ASP A 82 23.58 -12.78 -9.68
N ASN A 83 22.34 -12.63 -9.20
CA ASN A 83 21.66 -11.34 -9.11
C ASN A 83 21.74 -10.74 -7.70
N ILE A 84 21.89 -9.43 -7.64
CA ILE A 84 21.70 -8.64 -6.42
C ILE A 84 20.26 -8.14 -6.39
N HIS A 85 19.63 -8.36 -5.25
CA HIS A 85 18.33 -7.80 -4.92
C HIS A 85 18.44 -6.93 -3.68
N GLU A 86 17.60 -5.91 -3.57
CA GLU A 86 17.40 -5.21 -2.32
C GLU A 86 16.81 -6.17 -1.27
N VAL A 87 17.13 -5.94 -0.01
CA VAL A 87 16.59 -6.69 1.11
C VAL A 87 16.06 -5.71 2.14
N ASP A 88 14.85 -5.97 2.63
CA ASP A 88 14.25 -5.17 3.69
C ASP A 88 14.82 -5.53 5.07
N SER A 89 14.46 -4.77 6.12
CA SER A 89 14.99 -5.00 7.48
C SER A 89 14.50 -6.28 8.13
N CYS A 90 13.64 -7.03 7.45
CA CYS A 90 13.11 -8.31 7.86
C CYS A 90 13.75 -9.48 7.10
N GLY A 91 14.68 -9.21 6.17
CA GLY A 91 15.40 -10.22 5.41
C GLY A 91 14.64 -10.71 4.16
N ASN A 92 13.56 -10.04 3.75
CA ASN A 92 12.83 -10.40 2.54
C ASN A 92 13.53 -9.83 1.30
N LEU A 93 13.62 -10.64 0.24
CA LEU A 93 14.08 -10.20 -1.08
C LEU A 93 13.08 -9.21 -1.70
N GLY A 94 13.56 -8.00 -1.98
CA GLY A 94 12.87 -6.94 -2.69
C GLY A 94 13.25 -6.86 -4.16
N ASP A 95 13.31 -5.64 -4.68
CA ASP A 95 13.52 -5.38 -6.10
C ASP A 95 14.90 -5.83 -6.59
N PHE A 96 14.96 -6.25 -7.85
CA PHE A 96 16.21 -6.53 -8.54
C PHE A 96 17.00 -5.23 -8.72
N VAL A 97 18.29 -5.26 -8.38
CA VAL A 97 19.19 -4.12 -8.56
C VAL A 97 20.03 -4.30 -9.83
N TYR A 98 20.85 -5.36 -9.91
CA TYR A 98 21.65 -5.72 -11.08
C TYR A 98 22.19 -7.16 -11.00
N SER A 99 22.68 -7.68 -12.13
CA SER A 99 23.26 -9.02 -12.25
C SER A 99 24.79 -8.97 -12.22
N CYS A 100 25.43 -9.99 -11.66
CA CYS A 100 26.86 -10.13 -11.49
C CYS A 100 27.43 -11.14 -12.48
N ALA A 101 28.29 -10.67 -13.40
CA ALA A 101 28.92 -11.54 -14.39
C ALA A 101 29.76 -12.69 -13.77
N THR A 102 30.34 -12.47 -12.60
CA THR A 102 31.19 -13.44 -11.88
C THR A 102 30.53 -14.00 -10.61
N GLY A 103 29.22 -13.86 -10.49
CA GLY A 103 28.44 -14.29 -9.34
C GLY A 103 28.42 -13.30 -8.19
N CYS A 104 27.36 -13.42 -7.39
CA CYS A 104 27.09 -12.55 -6.25
C CYS A 104 27.56 -13.22 -4.95
N VAL A 105 28.26 -12.46 -4.09
CA VAL A 105 28.67 -12.89 -2.75
C VAL A 105 28.34 -11.80 -1.72
N ASP A 106 27.60 -12.15 -0.67
CA ASP A 106 27.24 -11.28 0.46
C ASP A 106 26.58 -9.95 0.06
N GLY A 107 25.63 -10.00 -0.88
CA GLY A 107 24.87 -8.83 -1.32
C GLY A 107 25.59 -7.91 -2.31
N ALA A 108 26.85 -8.20 -2.60
CA ALA A 108 27.61 -7.52 -3.63
C ALA A 108 27.98 -8.50 -4.74
N CYS A 109 28.27 -7.99 -5.93
CA CYS A 109 28.97 -8.81 -6.90
C CYS A 109 30.31 -9.15 -6.28
N GLY A 110 30.64 -10.45 -6.23
CA GLY A 110 31.82 -10.94 -5.55
C GLY A 110 33.01 -10.09 -5.96
N SER A 111 33.46 -9.24 -5.04
CA SER A 111 34.43 -8.21 -5.35
C SER A 111 35.74 -8.87 -5.78
N GLN A 112 36.10 -8.74 -7.05
CA GLN A 112 37.17 -7.79 -7.25
C GLN A 112 36.52 -6.42 -7.36
N GLU A 113 36.89 -5.48 -6.47
CA GLU A 113 36.78 -4.06 -6.82
C GLU A 113 37.26 -3.95 -8.26
N CYS A 114 36.49 -3.29 -9.14
CA CYS A 114 36.91 -3.09 -10.52
C CYS A 114 38.29 -2.43 -10.48
N ILE A 115 39.35 -3.21 -10.70
CA ILE A 115 40.71 -2.71 -10.58
C ILE A 115 40.89 -1.81 -11.80
N PRO A 116 41.02 -0.49 -11.64
CA PRO A 116 41.15 0.39 -12.79
C PRO A 116 42.39 0.00 -13.58
N ASP A 117 42.26 0.03 -14.90
CA ASP A 117 43.34 -0.21 -15.85
C ASP A 117 44.03 -1.60 -15.73
N GLN A 118 43.26 -2.65 -15.40
CA GLN A 118 43.81 -4.00 -15.27
C GLN A 118 44.17 -4.62 -16.63
N PHE A 119 43.38 -4.36 -17.66
CA PHE A 119 43.60 -4.89 -19.01
C PHE A 119 43.74 -3.77 -20.03
N ILE A 120 44.22 -4.11 -21.23
CA ILE A 120 44.21 -3.21 -22.38
C ILE A 120 43.40 -3.86 -23.51
N VAL A 121 42.72 -3.04 -24.32
CA VAL A 121 41.90 -3.50 -25.45
C VAL A 121 42.06 -2.54 -26.63
N CYS A 122 41.91 -3.07 -27.85
CA CYS A 122 41.74 -2.26 -29.05
C CYS A 122 40.30 -1.79 -29.17
N TYR A 123 40.06 -0.48 -29.09
CA TYR A 123 38.74 0.12 -29.27
C TYR A 123 38.85 1.36 -30.15
N ASP A 124 38.02 1.43 -31.20
CA ASP A 124 38.01 2.52 -32.19
C ASP A 124 39.39 2.80 -32.84
N GLY A 125 40.20 1.76 -33.02
CA GLY A 125 41.52 1.84 -33.64
C GLY A 125 42.67 2.20 -32.70
N ASP A 126 42.37 2.59 -31.45
CA ASP A 126 43.33 2.96 -30.42
C ASP A 126 43.40 1.92 -29.28
N ILE A 127 44.41 2.03 -28.40
CA ILE A 127 44.54 1.18 -27.21
C ILE A 127 43.89 1.90 -26.02
N TYR A 128 42.88 1.28 -25.43
CA TYR A 128 42.25 1.72 -24.18
C TYR A 128 42.58 0.78 -23.04
N THR A 129 42.57 1.29 -21.82
CA THR A 129 42.55 0.44 -20.64
C THR A 129 41.13 -0.08 -20.38
N LEU A 130 41.02 -1.25 -19.75
CA LEU A 130 39.78 -1.77 -19.17
C LEU A 130 40.00 -1.97 -17.68
N ASP A 131 38.98 -1.66 -16.88
CA ASP A 131 38.98 -2.11 -15.49
C ASP A 131 38.73 -3.63 -15.38
N SER A 132 38.87 -4.20 -14.18
CA SER A 132 38.63 -5.63 -13.96
C SER A 132 37.18 -6.09 -14.18
N CYS A 133 36.27 -5.16 -14.46
CA CYS A 133 34.86 -5.38 -14.74
C CYS A 133 34.51 -5.06 -16.20
N GLU A 134 35.53 -4.95 -17.06
CA GLU A 134 35.41 -4.67 -18.50
C GLU A 134 34.80 -3.29 -18.83
N GLY A 135 34.80 -2.36 -17.88
CA GLY A 135 34.50 -0.96 -18.13
C GLY A 135 35.60 -0.30 -18.96
N LEU A 136 35.23 0.34 -20.08
CA LEU A 136 36.17 1.10 -20.91
C LEU A 136 36.77 2.24 -20.08
N GLY A 137 38.08 2.13 -19.83
CA GLY A 137 38.88 3.07 -19.07
C GLY A 137 39.41 4.22 -19.92
N SER A 138 40.61 4.69 -19.58
CA SER A 138 41.25 5.81 -20.28
C SER A 138 42.01 5.34 -21.53
N LEU A 139 42.21 6.26 -22.47
CA LEU A 139 43.07 6.04 -23.63
C LEU A 139 44.50 5.75 -23.15
N PHE A 140 45.00 4.55 -23.45
CA PHE A 140 46.36 4.11 -23.15
C PHE A 140 47.35 4.61 -24.21
N GLU A 141 47.02 4.41 -25.48
CA GLU A 141 47.84 4.83 -26.62
C GLU A 141 46.96 5.17 -27.84
N ASP A 142 47.19 6.35 -28.43
CA ASP A 142 46.59 6.80 -29.69
C ASP A 142 47.45 6.28 -30.85
N CYS A 143 46.88 5.41 -31.69
CA CYS A 143 47.58 4.80 -32.81
C CYS A 143 47.64 5.72 -34.05
N GLY A 144 46.89 6.81 -34.08
CA GLY A 144 46.92 7.81 -35.15
C GLY A 144 46.57 7.26 -36.53
N THR A 145 47.58 7.00 -37.37
CA THR A 145 47.40 6.38 -38.71
C THR A 145 47.70 4.89 -38.74
N ASP A 146 48.33 4.38 -37.68
CA ASP A 146 48.49 2.94 -37.45
C ASP A 146 47.19 2.39 -36.84
N VAL A 147 47.06 1.07 -36.73
CA VAL A 147 45.87 0.45 -36.16
C VAL A 147 46.27 -0.41 -34.98
N CYS A 148 45.50 -0.32 -33.89
CA CYS A 148 45.62 -1.24 -32.77
C CYS A 148 45.37 -2.69 -33.22
N GLN A 149 46.31 -3.58 -32.94
CA GLN A 149 46.17 -5.01 -33.23
C GLN A 149 46.59 -5.86 -32.03
N ALA A 150 45.80 -6.89 -31.73
CA ALA A 150 46.23 -7.98 -30.88
C ALA A 150 47.09 -8.96 -31.70
N ASN A 151 48.35 -9.14 -31.31
CA ASN A 151 49.23 -10.12 -31.94
C ASN A 151 48.92 -11.55 -31.46
N GLN A 152 49.47 -12.57 -32.11
CA GLN A 152 49.21 -13.98 -31.74
C GLN A 152 49.70 -14.36 -30.32
N GLY A 153 50.49 -13.50 -29.69
CA GLY A 153 50.93 -13.65 -28.30
C GLY A 153 49.95 -13.09 -27.27
N GLY A 154 48.90 -12.36 -27.71
CA GLY A 154 47.98 -11.64 -26.83
C GLY A 154 48.48 -10.25 -26.42
N ASP A 155 49.61 -9.79 -26.95
CA ASP A 155 50.04 -8.40 -26.74
C ASP A 155 49.29 -7.49 -27.70
N ILE A 156 48.97 -6.28 -27.24
CA ILE A 156 48.29 -5.25 -28.02
C ILE A 156 49.29 -4.15 -28.36
N GLU A 157 49.40 -3.83 -29.65
CA GLU A 157 50.34 -2.83 -30.17
C GLU A 157 49.74 -2.07 -31.37
N CYS A 158 50.14 -0.82 -31.58
CA CYS A 158 49.83 -0.09 -32.80
C CYS A 158 50.72 -0.59 -33.95
N VAL A 159 50.11 -1.11 -35.01
CA VAL A 159 50.83 -1.61 -36.18
C VAL A 159 50.44 -0.85 -37.45
N SER A 160 51.43 -0.65 -38.33
CA SER A 160 51.20 -0.11 -39.66
C SER A 160 50.40 -1.14 -40.49
N GLY A 161 49.10 -0.91 -40.65
CA GLY A 161 48.19 -1.78 -41.38
C GLY A 161 46.85 -1.11 -41.68
N VAL A 162 46.01 -1.79 -42.47
CA VAL A 162 44.60 -1.41 -42.64
C VAL A 162 43.78 -2.61 -42.22
N CYS A 163 42.97 -2.44 -41.19
CA CYS A 163 42.05 -3.47 -40.75
C CYS A 163 40.76 -3.37 -41.57
N ALA A 164 40.29 -4.50 -42.07
CA ALA A 164 39.00 -4.54 -42.76
C ALA A 164 37.89 -4.47 -41.70
N PRO A 165 36.89 -3.59 -41.85
CA PRO A 165 35.77 -3.54 -40.91
C PRO A 165 34.92 -4.81 -40.99
N ASP A 166 34.12 -5.08 -39.96
CA ASP A 166 33.08 -6.12 -39.90
C ASP A 166 33.60 -7.55 -40.18
N ALA A 167 34.81 -7.87 -39.76
CA ALA A 167 35.43 -9.18 -39.97
C ALA A 167 34.96 -10.26 -38.98
N GLY A 168 34.41 -9.85 -37.83
CA GLY A 168 33.90 -10.74 -36.79
C GLY A 168 32.95 -10.02 -35.82
N ILE A 169 32.56 -10.71 -34.75
CA ILE A 169 31.74 -10.14 -33.68
C ILE A 169 32.36 -10.49 -32.32
N ALA A 170 32.14 -9.65 -31.32
CA ALA A 170 32.52 -9.90 -29.93
C ALA A 170 31.48 -9.34 -28.97
N CYS A 171 31.37 -9.95 -27.79
CA CYS A 171 30.63 -9.37 -26.68
C CYS A 171 31.46 -8.26 -26.03
N PHE A 172 30.90 -7.06 -25.93
CA PHE A 172 31.52 -5.94 -25.24
C PHE A 172 30.44 -5.07 -24.59
N SER A 173 30.62 -4.72 -23.31
CA SER A 173 29.66 -3.87 -22.57
C SER A 173 28.20 -4.34 -22.70
N ASN A 174 27.94 -5.65 -22.52
CA ASN A 174 26.63 -6.29 -22.63
C ASN A 174 25.95 -6.23 -24.01
N ASN A 175 26.66 -5.89 -25.09
CA ASN A 175 26.13 -5.91 -26.45
C ASN A 175 27.10 -6.63 -27.40
N ILE A 176 26.59 -7.12 -28.53
CA ILE A 176 27.46 -7.64 -29.58
C ILE A 176 27.94 -6.48 -30.43
N HIS A 177 29.26 -6.31 -30.52
CA HIS A 177 29.93 -5.32 -31.35
C HIS A 177 30.60 -5.98 -32.55
N TRP A 178 30.78 -5.22 -33.63
CA TRP A 178 31.62 -5.66 -34.75
C TRP A 178 33.09 -5.67 -34.34
N LEU A 179 33.83 -6.65 -34.85
CA LEU A 179 35.29 -6.68 -34.83
C LEU A 179 35.82 -6.35 -36.22
N ASP A 180 36.88 -5.56 -36.30
CA ASP A 180 37.68 -5.48 -37.52
C ASP A 180 38.57 -6.73 -37.71
N SER A 181 39.26 -6.83 -38.85
CA SER A 181 40.15 -7.97 -39.15
C SER A 181 41.40 -8.05 -38.27
N CYS A 182 41.64 -7.06 -37.43
CA CYS A 182 42.71 -6.98 -36.45
C CYS A 182 42.21 -7.31 -35.04
N HIS A 183 40.94 -7.67 -34.90
CA HIS A 183 40.23 -7.97 -33.65
C HIS A 183 40.02 -6.76 -32.73
N GLY A 184 40.02 -5.54 -33.30
CA GLY A 184 39.59 -4.34 -32.59
C GLY A 184 38.07 -4.26 -32.50
N VAL A 185 37.55 -3.91 -31.32
CA VAL A 185 36.11 -3.70 -31.10
C VAL A 185 35.71 -2.36 -31.72
N GLN A 186 34.71 -2.40 -32.59
CA GLN A 186 34.16 -1.21 -33.23
C GLN A 186 33.06 -0.59 -32.38
N PRO A 187 32.86 0.74 -32.46
CA PRO A 187 31.81 1.42 -31.71
C PRO A 187 30.39 1.01 -32.14
N ASP A 188 30.23 0.52 -33.37
CA ASP A 188 28.94 0.09 -33.90
C ASP A 188 28.47 -1.22 -33.25
N ILE A 189 27.27 -1.17 -32.66
CA ILE A 189 26.58 -2.31 -32.07
C ILE A 189 25.97 -3.14 -33.21
N TYR A 190 26.39 -4.40 -33.31
CA TYR A 190 25.76 -5.39 -34.19
C TYR A 190 24.38 -5.81 -33.66
N GLU A 191 24.29 -6.12 -32.37
CA GLU A 191 23.05 -6.53 -31.70
C GLU A 191 23.05 -6.05 -30.24
N SER A 192 21.96 -5.38 -29.83
CA SER A 192 21.79 -4.97 -28.43
C SER A 192 21.22 -6.13 -27.60
N CYS A 193 21.90 -6.49 -26.51
CA CYS A 193 21.50 -7.63 -25.70
C CYS A 193 20.93 -7.19 -24.34
N ALA A 194 19.62 -7.36 -24.16
CA ALA A 194 18.95 -6.99 -22.91
C ALA A 194 19.48 -7.75 -21.68
N ASN A 195 20.06 -8.94 -21.88
CA ASN A 195 20.53 -9.84 -20.81
C ASN A 195 22.04 -10.10 -20.89
N GLY A 196 22.80 -9.21 -21.53
CA GLY A 196 24.23 -9.44 -21.80
C GLY A 196 24.48 -10.39 -22.96
N CYS A 197 25.75 -10.65 -23.23
CA CYS A 197 26.21 -11.47 -24.36
C CYS A 197 27.36 -12.40 -23.97
N ASP A 198 27.65 -13.36 -24.84
CA ASP A 198 28.89 -14.13 -24.88
C ASP A 198 29.47 -14.15 -26.31
N ASP A 199 30.55 -14.90 -26.52
CA ASP A 199 31.20 -15.06 -27.84
C ASP A 199 30.28 -15.71 -28.90
N ASN A 200 29.14 -16.27 -28.51
CA ASN A 200 28.16 -16.91 -29.40
C ASN A 200 26.93 -16.04 -29.68
N GLY A 201 26.78 -14.88 -29.03
CA GLY A 201 25.69 -13.94 -29.25
C GLY A 201 25.07 -13.40 -27.96
N CYS A 202 23.87 -12.80 -28.09
CA CYS A 202 23.12 -12.38 -26.90
C CYS A 202 22.72 -13.58 -26.05
N LEU A 203 22.89 -13.46 -24.74
CA LEU A 203 22.44 -14.47 -23.79
C LEU A 203 20.92 -14.56 -23.83
N ALA A 204 20.40 -15.78 -23.81
CA ALA A 204 18.97 -16.00 -23.67
C ALA A 204 18.49 -15.40 -22.34
N CYS A 205 17.34 -14.73 -22.37
CA CYS A 205 16.77 -14.23 -21.14
C CYS A 205 16.46 -15.39 -20.19
N ASN A 206 17.04 -15.35 -19.00
CA ASN A 206 16.81 -16.37 -17.99
C ASN A 206 15.68 -15.88 -17.06
N PRO A 207 14.50 -16.53 -17.06
CA PRO A 207 13.38 -16.09 -16.24
C PRO A 207 13.76 -16.13 -14.76
N TYR A 208 13.52 -15.04 -14.03
CA TYR A 208 13.77 -14.97 -12.59
C TYR A 208 12.45 -14.93 -11.80
N PRO A 209 12.44 -15.35 -10.53
CA PRO A 209 11.27 -15.26 -9.67
C PRO A 209 10.78 -13.81 -9.51
N ILE A 210 9.52 -13.56 -9.86
CA ILE A 210 8.85 -12.26 -9.72
C ILE A 210 7.64 -12.31 -8.77
N GLY A 211 7.29 -13.49 -8.25
CA GLY A 211 6.16 -13.67 -7.34
C GLY A 211 5.78 -15.14 -7.16
N THR A 212 4.53 -15.39 -6.80
CA THR A 212 3.96 -16.74 -6.68
C THR A 212 2.62 -16.85 -7.41
N THR A 213 2.24 -18.06 -7.81
CA THR A 213 1.00 -18.32 -8.55
C THR A 213 0.42 -19.69 -8.19
N CYS A 214 -0.86 -19.89 -8.48
CA CYS A 214 -1.52 -21.18 -8.27
C CYS A 214 -1.54 -21.99 -9.57
N VAL A 215 -1.00 -23.20 -9.55
CA VAL A 215 -1.14 -24.19 -10.63
C VAL A 215 -1.87 -25.41 -10.10
N GLY A 216 -3.14 -25.55 -10.49
CA GLY A 216 -4.00 -26.58 -9.95
C GLY A 216 -4.23 -26.37 -8.45
N GLN A 217 -3.81 -27.33 -7.64
CA GLN A 217 -3.94 -27.29 -6.17
C GLN A 217 -2.65 -26.85 -5.47
N ASN A 218 -1.64 -26.41 -6.20
CA ASN A 218 -0.33 -26.16 -5.63
C ASN A 218 0.11 -24.71 -5.84
N ARG A 219 0.95 -24.23 -4.93
CA ARG A 219 1.61 -22.94 -5.02
C ARG A 219 2.95 -23.10 -5.70
N HIS A 220 3.19 -22.31 -6.73
CA HIS A 220 4.41 -22.30 -7.53
C HIS A 220 5.06 -20.92 -7.53
N THR A 221 6.36 -20.87 -7.77
CA THR A 221 7.06 -19.63 -8.09
C THR A 221 6.52 -19.08 -9.41
N LEU A 222 6.38 -17.77 -9.55
CA LEU A 222 6.05 -17.12 -10.81
C LEU A 222 7.35 -16.58 -11.41
N LEU A 223 7.76 -17.08 -12.58
CA LEU A 223 8.95 -16.63 -13.28
C LEU A 223 8.60 -15.60 -14.34
N GLY A 224 9.38 -14.53 -14.46
CA GLY A 224 9.19 -13.46 -15.44
C GLY A 224 10.48 -12.74 -15.81
N GLY A 225 10.37 -11.56 -16.44
CA GLY A 225 11.52 -10.69 -16.76
C GLY A 225 12.05 -10.72 -18.20
N CYS A 226 11.39 -11.45 -19.11
CA CYS A 226 11.95 -11.78 -20.43
C CYS A 226 11.10 -11.37 -21.64
N ASP A 227 10.32 -10.29 -21.54
CA ASP A 227 9.31 -9.87 -22.53
C ASP A 227 8.26 -10.95 -22.88
N SER A 228 8.34 -12.12 -22.22
CA SER A 228 7.36 -13.20 -22.25
C SER A 228 6.41 -13.07 -21.06
N ALA A 229 5.16 -13.51 -21.24
CA ALA A 229 4.22 -13.63 -20.13
C ALA A 229 4.85 -14.47 -19.01
N PRO A 230 4.58 -14.09 -17.75
CA PRO A 230 5.00 -14.87 -16.60
C PRO A 230 4.55 -16.33 -16.73
N VAL A 231 5.44 -17.25 -16.38
CA VAL A 231 5.16 -18.70 -16.38
C VAL A 231 5.34 -19.25 -14.98
N ALA A 232 4.56 -20.26 -14.63
CA ALA A 232 4.78 -20.97 -13.37
C ALA A 232 6.12 -21.71 -13.42
N GLY A 233 6.98 -21.45 -12.44
CA GLY A 233 8.23 -22.13 -12.19
C GLY A 233 8.07 -23.28 -11.19
N ASP A 234 9.06 -23.39 -10.31
CA ASP A 234 9.15 -24.49 -9.35
C ASP A 234 7.98 -24.55 -8.38
N LEU A 235 7.64 -25.77 -7.97
CA LEU A 235 6.67 -26.03 -6.91
C LEU A 235 7.23 -25.52 -5.58
N ILE A 236 6.51 -24.59 -4.93
CA ILE A 236 6.84 -24.10 -3.59
C ILE A 236 6.20 -25.03 -2.56
N GLU A 237 4.89 -25.26 -2.68
CA GLU A 237 4.12 -26.03 -1.70
C GLU A 237 2.92 -26.74 -2.35
N SER A 238 2.65 -27.96 -1.90
CA SER A 238 1.41 -28.67 -2.25
C SER A 238 0.29 -28.30 -1.28
N CYS A 239 -0.77 -27.67 -1.79
CA CYS A 239 -1.89 -27.26 -0.95
C CYS A 239 -2.96 -28.35 -0.94
N GLU A 240 -3.11 -29.05 0.19
CA GLU A 240 -4.09 -30.14 0.35
C GLU A 240 -5.53 -29.68 0.05
N ASN A 241 -5.84 -28.41 0.29
CA ASN A 241 -7.20 -27.84 0.13
C ASN A 241 -7.31 -26.91 -1.07
N GLY A 242 -6.33 -26.93 -1.97
CA GLY A 242 -6.26 -26.04 -3.12
C GLY A 242 -5.46 -24.76 -2.84
N CYS A 243 -5.12 -24.09 -3.93
CA CYS A 243 -4.40 -22.82 -3.92
C CYS A 243 -5.35 -21.73 -4.45
N GLN A 244 -5.43 -20.61 -3.76
CA GLN A 244 -6.20 -19.45 -4.20
C GLN A 244 -5.40 -18.17 -3.91
N GLN A 245 -5.37 -17.23 -4.87
CA GLN A 245 -4.64 -15.96 -4.73
C GLN A 245 -3.16 -16.15 -4.36
N ALA A 246 -2.53 -17.15 -4.97
CA ALA A 246 -1.14 -17.53 -4.72
C ALA A 246 -0.84 -17.99 -3.27
N GLU A 247 -1.85 -18.36 -2.48
CA GLU A 247 -1.70 -18.95 -1.15
C GLU A 247 -2.38 -20.32 -1.04
N CYS A 248 -1.84 -21.17 -0.18
CA CYS A 248 -2.47 -22.44 0.15
C CYS A 248 -3.68 -22.20 1.06
N LEU A 249 -4.83 -22.75 0.68
CA LEU A 249 -6.01 -22.70 1.53
C LEU A 249 -5.74 -23.54 2.81
N PRO A 250 -6.00 -22.98 4.00
CA PRO A 250 -5.77 -23.67 5.25
C PRO A 250 -6.63 -24.95 5.34
N PRO A 251 -6.20 -25.98 6.09
CA PRO A 251 -6.95 -27.21 6.28
C PRO A 251 -8.29 -27.00 6.95
N GLY A 252 -9.33 -27.03 6.11
CA GLY A 252 -10.74 -26.95 6.47
C GLY A 252 -11.22 -25.51 6.69
N CYS A 253 -12.25 -25.11 5.97
CA CYS A 253 -13.01 -23.93 6.32
C CYS A 253 -13.64 -24.16 7.69
N ILE A 254 -13.31 -23.33 8.67
CA ILE A 254 -13.93 -23.38 9.99
C ILE A 254 -15.36 -22.89 9.79
N PRO A 255 -16.38 -23.75 9.95
CA PRO A 255 -17.77 -23.33 9.80
C PRO A 255 -18.08 -22.27 10.87
N ALA A 256 -18.80 -21.22 10.49
CA ALA A 256 -19.18 -20.12 11.39
C ALA A 256 -17.98 -19.39 12.04
N ALA A 257 -16.89 -19.18 11.28
CA ALA A 257 -15.73 -18.40 11.73
C ALA A 257 -16.06 -16.92 11.97
N GLY A 258 -17.11 -16.40 11.32
CA GLY A 258 -17.62 -15.06 11.54
C GLY A 258 -19.09 -14.91 11.16
N THR A 259 -19.54 -13.66 11.06
CA THR A 259 -20.89 -13.29 10.61
C THR A 259 -20.84 -12.17 9.58
N VAL A 260 -21.80 -12.17 8.65
CA VAL A 260 -21.91 -11.17 7.57
C VAL A 260 -23.37 -10.77 7.35
N CYS A 261 -23.60 -9.52 6.99
CA CYS A 261 -24.91 -8.98 6.68
C CYS A 261 -25.30 -9.22 5.22
N ARG A 262 -26.52 -9.74 4.99
CA ARG A 262 -27.11 -9.88 3.66
C ARG A 262 -28.52 -9.29 3.67
N GLY A 263 -28.61 -7.99 3.42
CA GLY A 263 -29.85 -7.24 3.67
C GLY A 263 -30.09 -7.10 5.17
N ASP A 264 -31.32 -7.39 5.62
CA ASP A 264 -31.68 -7.36 7.04
C ASP A 264 -31.31 -8.65 7.78
N ASP A 265 -30.70 -9.62 7.09
CA ASP A 265 -30.37 -10.93 7.65
C ASP A 265 -28.89 -11.02 8.03
N LEU A 266 -28.63 -11.53 9.23
CA LEU A 266 -27.31 -11.88 9.71
C LEU A 266 -27.02 -13.35 9.41
N HIS A 267 -25.98 -13.65 8.64
CA HIS A 267 -25.56 -15.01 8.30
C HIS A 267 -24.22 -15.36 8.91
N TYR A 268 -23.98 -16.66 9.15
CA TYR A 268 -22.63 -17.14 9.42
C TYR A 268 -21.78 -17.03 8.15
N VAL A 269 -20.49 -16.77 8.29
CA VAL A 269 -19.49 -16.94 7.23
C VAL A 269 -18.42 -17.91 7.73
N ASP A 270 -18.02 -18.87 6.91
CA ASP A 270 -16.90 -19.75 7.26
C ASP A 270 -15.56 -19.04 7.08
N SER A 271 -14.45 -19.64 7.53
CA SER A 271 -13.12 -19.02 7.41
C SER A 271 -12.64 -18.88 5.96
N CYS A 272 -13.39 -19.40 4.99
CA CYS A 272 -13.12 -19.29 3.55
C CYS A 272 -14.02 -18.24 2.87
N GLY A 273 -14.84 -17.51 3.63
CA GLY A 273 -15.72 -16.48 3.09
C GLY A 273 -17.05 -16.99 2.53
N ALA A 274 -17.37 -18.29 2.63
CA ALA A 274 -18.65 -18.79 2.15
C ALA A 274 -19.77 -18.46 3.15
N VAL A 275 -20.85 -17.84 2.62
CA VAL A 275 -22.03 -17.48 3.41
C VAL A 275 -22.82 -18.73 3.76
N GLY A 276 -22.92 -19.02 5.06
CA GLY A 276 -23.60 -20.16 5.64
C GLY A 276 -25.05 -19.87 6.06
N ALA A 277 -25.49 -20.59 7.09
CA ALA A 277 -26.85 -20.52 7.60
C ALA A 277 -27.20 -19.13 8.17
N LEU A 278 -28.49 -18.78 8.10
CA LEU A 278 -29.06 -17.60 8.75
C LEU A 278 -28.89 -17.73 10.27
N VAL A 279 -28.25 -16.73 10.89
CA VAL A 279 -28.15 -16.57 12.35
C VAL A 279 -29.47 -16.01 12.87
N GLN A 280 -29.88 -14.86 12.36
CA GLN A 280 -31.11 -14.17 12.73
C GLN A 280 -31.47 -13.08 11.71
N THR A 281 -32.76 -12.72 11.64
CA THR A 281 -33.24 -11.55 10.90
C THR A 281 -33.26 -10.35 11.84
N CYS A 282 -32.56 -9.27 11.47
CA CYS A 282 -32.43 -8.05 12.23
C CYS A 282 -33.64 -7.13 11.95
N SER A 283 -34.47 -6.89 12.97
CA SER A 283 -35.65 -6.02 12.84
C SER A 283 -35.33 -4.55 12.53
N ALA A 284 -34.08 -4.14 12.75
CA ALA A 284 -33.56 -2.80 12.55
C ALA A 284 -32.42 -2.73 11.51
N GLY A 285 -32.25 -3.79 10.72
CA GLY A 285 -31.16 -3.91 9.77
C GLY A 285 -29.90 -4.52 10.39
N CYS A 286 -29.03 -4.99 9.51
CA CYS A 286 -27.75 -5.60 9.83
C CYS A 286 -26.63 -4.68 9.38
N ASN A 287 -25.67 -4.39 10.27
CA ASN A 287 -24.47 -3.62 9.91
C ASN A 287 -23.21 -4.30 10.46
N GLU A 288 -22.14 -4.31 9.65
CA GLU A 288 -20.81 -4.84 10.02
C GLU A 288 -20.83 -6.25 10.65
N GLY A 289 -21.71 -7.13 10.19
CA GLY A 289 -21.82 -8.48 10.72
C GLY A 289 -22.48 -8.56 12.10
N ALA A 290 -23.26 -7.55 12.50
CA ALA A 290 -24.09 -7.56 13.69
C ALA A 290 -25.50 -7.00 13.41
N CYS A 291 -26.50 -7.46 14.15
CA CYS A 291 -27.79 -6.79 14.12
C CYS A 291 -27.71 -5.46 14.87
N VAL A 292 -28.18 -4.40 14.22
CA VAL A 292 -28.29 -3.09 14.86
C VAL A 292 -29.33 -3.20 15.97
N THR A 293 -28.96 -2.80 17.19
CA THR A 293 -29.90 -2.67 18.30
C THR A 293 -30.25 -1.19 18.43
N CYS A 294 -31.51 -0.85 18.15
CA CYS A 294 -31.96 0.53 18.32
C CYS A 294 -32.26 0.79 19.78
N SER A 295 -31.62 1.82 20.36
CA SER A 295 -32.08 2.36 21.62
C SER A 295 -33.37 3.16 21.36
N PRO A 296 -34.45 2.92 22.12
CA PRO A 296 -35.63 3.76 22.02
C PRO A 296 -35.26 5.20 22.39
N THR A 297 -35.85 6.17 21.66
CA THR A 297 -35.81 7.61 21.99
C THR A 297 -34.40 8.23 22.11
N GLU A 298 -33.55 8.07 21.09
CA GLU A 298 -32.22 8.73 21.09
C GLU A 298 -32.31 10.23 20.75
N SER A 299 -33.20 10.60 19.82
CA SER A 299 -33.33 11.97 19.35
C SER A 299 -34.79 12.36 19.10
N VAL A 300 -35.01 13.63 18.75
CA VAL A 300 -36.32 14.15 18.32
C VAL A 300 -36.23 14.75 16.94
N MET A 301 -37.27 14.57 16.12
CA MET A 301 -37.36 15.14 14.77
C MET A 301 -38.70 15.83 14.54
N CYS A 302 -38.69 16.74 13.58
CA CYS A 302 -39.90 17.39 13.09
C CYS A 302 -40.52 16.63 11.93
N PHE A 303 -41.78 16.25 12.06
CA PHE A 303 -42.55 15.61 10.99
C PHE A 303 -43.99 16.10 11.01
N GLU A 304 -44.51 16.54 9.87
CA GLU A 304 -45.88 17.07 9.71
C GLU A 304 -46.24 18.18 10.73
N GLY A 305 -45.26 19.01 11.10
CA GLY A 305 -45.47 20.10 12.05
C GLY A 305 -45.57 19.65 13.51
N HIS A 306 -45.17 18.42 13.83
CA HIS A 306 -45.12 17.90 15.18
C HIS A 306 -43.75 17.29 15.49
N VAL A 307 -43.38 17.26 16.77
CA VAL A 307 -42.12 16.67 17.21
C VAL A 307 -42.37 15.22 17.59
N TYR A 308 -41.61 14.32 16.99
CA TYR A 308 -41.61 12.90 17.31
C TYR A 308 -40.27 12.50 17.90
N SER A 309 -40.28 11.50 18.78
CA SER A 309 -39.08 10.78 19.15
C SER A 309 -38.65 9.89 17.99
N VAL A 310 -37.34 9.72 17.88
CA VAL A 310 -36.70 8.86 16.91
C VAL A 310 -35.78 7.93 17.68
N ASP A 311 -35.86 6.63 17.39
CA ASP A 311 -34.90 5.68 17.92
C ASP A 311 -33.51 5.91 17.32
N SER A 312 -32.49 5.23 17.86
CA SER A 312 -31.12 5.39 17.38
C SER A 312 -30.87 4.89 15.95
N CYS A 313 -31.88 4.33 15.31
CA CYS A 313 -31.85 3.87 13.93
C CYS A 313 -32.59 4.82 12.98
N GLY A 314 -33.01 5.99 13.46
CA GLY A 314 -33.70 6.97 12.63
C GLY A 314 -35.18 6.66 12.42
N LYS A 315 -35.74 5.64 13.08
CA LYS A 315 -37.15 5.32 12.97
C LYS A 315 -37.96 6.16 13.95
N ARG A 316 -38.92 6.90 13.40
CA ARG A 316 -39.92 7.64 14.16
C ARG A 316 -40.71 6.68 15.05
N ASP A 317 -40.70 6.94 16.35
CA ASP A 317 -41.35 6.13 17.36
C ASP A 317 -42.68 6.75 17.79
N SER A 318 -42.65 7.72 18.71
CA SER A 318 -43.84 8.26 19.36
C SER A 318 -43.94 9.79 19.23
N LEU A 319 -45.16 10.31 19.19
CA LEU A 319 -45.42 11.74 19.17
C LEU A 319 -45.03 12.33 20.54
N VAL A 320 -44.06 13.26 20.55
CA VAL A 320 -43.60 13.94 21.77
C VAL A 320 -44.46 15.16 22.03
N ILE A 321 -44.63 16.04 21.04
CA ILE A 321 -45.43 17.25 21.18
C ILE A 321 -46.09 17.67 19.86
N THR A 322 -47.35 18.06 19.95
CA THR A 322 -48.12 18.69 18.86
C THR A 322 -47.83 20.19 18.84
N CYS A 323 -47.30 20.71 17.74
CA CYS A 323 -47.03 22.13 17.60
C CYS A 323 -48.10 22.83 16.77
N GLU A 324 -48.71 23.90 17.32
CA GLU A 324 -49.77 24.65 16.63
C GLU A 324 -49.26 25.41 15.40
N ASN A 325 -48.01 25.89 15.44
CA ASN A 325 -47.41 26.68 14.35
C ASN A 325 -46.31 25.91 13.60
N GLY A 326 -46.34 24.59 13.64
CA GLY A 326 -45.28 23.74 13.10
C GLY A 326 -44.07 23.64 14.01
N CYS A 327 -43.03 22.94 13.56
CA CYS A 327 -41.83 22.69 14.34
C CYS A 327 -40.59 22.75 13.44
N GLU A 328 -39.45 23.11 14.03
CA GLU A 328 -38.15 23.19 13.38
C GLU A 328 -37.07 22.64 14.34
N ASN A 329 -36.12 21.85 13.81
CA ASN A 329 -35.02 21.25 14.59
C ASN A 329 -35.46 20.54 15.89
N GLY A 330 -36.57 19.81 15.83
CA GLY A 330 -37.09 19.07 16.98
C GLY A 330 -37.81 19.92 18.03
N SER A 331 -38.14 21.18 17.73
CA SER A 331 -38.82 22.11 18.65
C SER A 331 -39.99 22.84 17.98
N CYS A 332 -41.05 23.15 18.72
CA CYS A 332 -42.20 23.89 18.19
C CYS A 332 -41.86 25.36 17.87
N ILE A 333 -42.30 25.85 16.71
CA ILE A 333 -42.12 27.25 16.30
C ILE A 333 -43.08 28.13 17.11
N GLY A 334 -42.55 29.16 17.80
CA GLY A 334 -43.36 30.16 18.50
C GLY A 334 -44.09 29.69 19.75
N GLY A 335 -43.80 28.48 20.25
CA GLY A 335 -44.28 28.02 21.56
C GLY A 335 -43.42 28.60 22.68
N SER A 336 -44.03 29.13 23.73
CA SER A 336 -43.33 29.39 24.99
C SER A 336 -42.69 28.09 25.46
N LEU A 337 -41.37 28.06 25.66
CA LEU A 337 -40.58 26.92 26.13
C LEU A 337 -41.28 26.23 27.32
N SER A 338 -42.03 25.18 27.02
CA SER A 338 -42.50 24.24 28.03
C SER A 338 -41.45 23.16 28.07
N CYS A 339 -40.56 23.19 29.06
CA CYS A 339 -39.60 22.12 29.28
C CYS A 339 -40.35 20.79 29.39
N VAL A 340 -40.19 19.94 28.38
CA VAL A 340 -40.68 18.56 28.43
C VAL A 340 -39.63 17.80 29.23
N CYS A 341 -39.88 17.62 30.52
CA CYS A 341 -39.06 16.73 31.33
C CYS A 341 -39.37 15.29 30.93
N PHE A 342 -38.38 14.57 30.41
CA PHE A 342 -38.46 13.13 30.27
C PHE A 342 -38.61 12.50 31.67
N SER A 343 -39.35 11.40 31.74
CA SER A 343 -39.86 10.76 32.96
C SER A 343 -38.87 10.77 34.13
N GLY A 344 -39.17 11.54 35.18
CA GLY A 344 -38.38 11.61 36.41
C GLY A 344 -38.44 12.93 37.17
N CYS A 345 -38.77 14.05 36.50
CA CYS A 345 -38.86 15.35 37.19
C CYS A 345 -40.29 15.65 37.66
N GLN A 346 -40.46 15.91 38.96
CA GLN A 346 -41.68 16.49 39.49
C GLN A 346 -41.58 18.02 39.49
N ILE A 347 -42.55 18.68 38.86
CA ILE A 347 -42.69 20.14 38.94
C ILE A 347 -43.51 20.46 40.20
N SER A 348 -42.92 21.19 41.12
CA SER A 348 -43.61 21.80 42.27
C SER A 348 -44.37 23.05 41.81
N GLU A 349 -45.59 23.26 42.31
CA GLU A 349 -46.59 24.25 41.87
C GLU A 349 -46.17 25.73 41.92
N ASN A 350 -44.91 26.06 42.25
CA ASN A 350 -44.41 27.43 42.44
C ASN A 350 -43.21 27.83 41.56
N ASN A 351 -42.99 27.21 40.39
CA ASN A 351 -41.92 27.60 39.45
C ASN A 351 -40.52 27.69 40.07
N THR A 352 -40.27 26.98 41.17
CA THR A 352 -38.96 26.96 41.83
C THR A 352 -38.32 25.62 41.52
N TYR A 353 -37.29 25.63 40.68
CA TYR A 353 -36.53 24.44 40.29
C TYR A 353 -35.72 23.93 41.50
N LEU A 354 -36.09 22.75 42.01
CA LEU A 354 -35.38 22.02 43.05
C LEU A 354 -35.00 20.64 42.50
N GLY A 355 -33.95 20.61 41.68
CA GLY A 355 -33.37 19.36 41.16
C GLY A 355 -32.32 19.65 40.10
N SER A 356 -31.12 19.08 40.24
CA SER A 356 -30.11 19.10 39.20
C SER A 356 -30.57 18.23 38.04
N CYS A 357 -30.84 18.84 36.89
CA CYS A 357 -31.06 18.12 35.64
C CYS A 357 -29.69 17.90 35.00
N ASP A 358 -29.17 16.67 35.05
CA ASP A 358 -27.87 16.34 34.44
C ASP A 358 -27.89 16.33 32.90
N SER A 359 -29.06 16.52 32.27
CA SER A 359 -29.19 16.59 30.81
C SER A 359 -30.47 17.30 30.36
N CYS A 360 -30.57 18.60 30.60
CA CYS A 360 -31.46 19.44 29.79
C CYS A 360 -30.74 19.76 28.47
N PHE A 361 -31.24 19.22 27.35
CA PHE A 361 -30.90 19.77 26.03
C PHE A 361 -31.49 21.18 25.94
N LEU A 362 -30.66 22.19 26.19
CA LEU A 362 -30.97 23.56 25.81
C LEU A 362 -30.92 23.61 24.28
N ALA A 363 -32.09 23.68 23.64
CA ALA A 363 -32.17 24.05 22.24
C ALA A 363 -31.52 25.44 22.09
N SER A 364 -30.55 25.54 21.19
CA SER A 364 -29.78 26.76 20.93
C SER A 364 -30.71 27.94 20.64
N LEU A 365 -30.53 29.02 21.39
CA LEU A 365 -31.13 30.31 21.07
C LEU A 365 -30.51 30.85 19.76
N PRO A 366 -31.29 31.49 18.87
CA PRO A 366 -30.71 32.20 17.74
C PRO A 366 -29.92 33.41 18.24
N GLU A 367 -28.68 33.54 17.77
CA GLU A 367 -27.74 34.63 18.07
C GLU A 367 -28.32 36.00 17.74
N TYR A 368 -28.88 36.70 18.72
CA TYR A 368 -29.08 38.14 18.67
C TYR A 368 -29.08 38.70 20.09
N LEU A 369 -27.92 39.16 20.56
CA LEU A 369 -27.76 40.21 21.58
C LEU A 369 -26.26 40.55 21.72
N ASN A 370 -25.78 41.44 20.84
CA ASN A 370 -24.58 42.22 21.10
C ASN A 370 -25.01 43.57 21.70
N SER A 371 -24.97 43.66 23.02
CA SER A 371 -24.78 44.95 23.71
C SER A 371 -24.15 44.68 25.07
N GLU A 372 -22.86 44.99 25.15
CA GLU A 372 -22.14 45.21 26.40
C GLU A 372 -22.84 46.37 27.15
N GLU A 373 -23.50 46.09 28.27
CA GLU A 373 -23.75 47.09 29.31
C GLU A 373 -24.17 46.39 30.63
N ASP A 374 -23.26 46.47 31.61
CA ASP A 374 -23.46 46.58 33.06
C ASP A 374 -24.52 45.71 33.78
N CYS A 375 -24.02 44.69 34.49
CA CYS A 375 -24.56 44.28 35.79
C CYS A 375 -23.41 44.01 36.77
N TYR A 376 -23.03 45.05 37.50
CA TYR A 376 -22.14 45.02 38.66
C TYR A 376 -23.01 44.88 39.92
N ASP A 377 -23.01 43.71 40.56
CA ASP A 377 -23.47 43.56 41.96
C ASP A 377 -22.70 42.43 42.68
N PRO A 378 -21.69 42.74 43.53
CA PRO A 378 -20.96 41.74 44.29
C PRO A 378 -21.40 41.75 45.76
N TYR A 379 -22.61 41.28 46.06
CA TYR A 379 -23.04 41.04 47.44
C TYR A 379 -23.96 39.83 47.55
N LEU A 380 -23.46 38.61 47.33
CA LEU A 380 -23.99 37.35 47.93
C LEU A 380 -23.15 36.15 47.47
N CYS A 381 -21.97 35.95 48.05
CA CYS A 381 -21.37 34.62 48.23
C CYS A 381 -20.13 34.74 49.11
N ASN A 382 -20.33 34.60 50.42
CA ASN A 382 -19.21 34.44 51.34
C ASN A 382 -19.61 33.48 52.46
N SER A 383 -19.47 32.19 52.19
CA SER A 383 -19.07 31.19 53.19
C SER A 383 -18.81 29.86 52.50
N LEU A 384 -17.60 29.33 52.70
CA LEU A 384 -17.10 27.98 52.37
C LEU A 384 -16.46 27.81 50.99
N CYS A 385 -15.19 28.20 50.88
CA CYS A 385 -14.13 27.39 50.27
C CYS A 385 -12.77 28.03 50.62
N GLU A 386 -11.97 27.33 51.41
CA GLU A 386 -10.56 27.66 51.64
C GLU A 386 -9.72 27.10 50.48
N THR A 387 -9.06 28.00 49.74
CA THR A 387 -7.76 27.92 49.04
C THR A 387 -7.80 28.52 47.62
N PRO A 388 -6.77 29.29 47.21
CA PRO A 388 -6.77 29.96 45.93
C PRO A 388 -6.02 29.13 44.87
N PHE A 389 -6.66 28.89 43.72
CA PHE A 389 -5.95 28.62 42.48
C PHE A 389 -6.35 29.67 41.45
N THR A 390 -5.40 30.53 41.12
CA THR A 390 -5.43 31.40 39.94
C THR A 390 -4.95 30.59 38.74
N CYS A 391 -5.85 30.32 37.79
CA CYS A 391 -5.49 30.03 36.41
C CYS A 391 -6.33 30.94 35.51
N GLU A 392 -5.74 32.07 35.13
CA GLU A 392 -6.16 32.84 33.96
C GLU A 392 -5.78 32.04 32.71
N HIS A 393 -6.78 31.58 31.96
CA HIS A 393 -6.65 31.41 30.51
C HIS A 393 -7.97 31.82 29.87
N GLN A 394 -7.96 33.00 29.26
CA GLN A 394 -8.96 33.39 28.26
C GLN A 394 -8.70 32.56 27.00
N ALA A 395 -9.65 31.71 26.61
CA ALA A 395 -9.70 31.13 25.28
C ALA A 395 -10.75 31.88 24.46
N LEU A 396 -10.28 32.71 23.51
CA LEU A 396 -11.08 33.27 22.44
C LEU A 396 -11.38 32.16 21.43
N ILE A 397 -12.66 31.90 21.17
CA ILE A 397 -13.12 30.95 20.16
C ILE A 397 -13.28 31.68 18.82
N TYR A 398 -12.54 31.26 17.80
CA TYR A 398 -12.84 31.54 16.40
C TYR A 398 -12.62 30.26 15.59
N GLY A 399 -13.68 29.79 14.91
CA GLY A 399 -13.61 28.79 13.84
C GLY A 399 -13.38 27.35 14.31
N GLY A 400 -14.46 26.56 14.34
CA GLY A 400 -14.44 25.17 14.80
C GLY A 400 -13.44 24.29 14.05
N HIS A 401 -12.52 23.70 14.80
CA HIS A 401 -11.95 22.37 14.61
C HIS A 401 -11.41 21.92 15.98
N MET A 402 -12.01 20.87 16.54
CA MET A 402 -11.57 20.27 17.80
C MET A 402 -10.45 19.28 17.46
N THR A 403 -9.20 19.61 17.79
CA THR A 403 -8.08 18.67 17.75
C THR A 403 -7.83 18.16 19.16
N LEU A 404 -7.95 16.85 19.37
CA LEU A 404 -7.55 16.19 20.61
C LEU A 404 -6.03 16.30 20.74
N GLY A 405 -5.56 17.19 21.61
CA GLY A 405 -4.16 17.22 22.03
C GLY A 405 -3.87 16.02 22.92
N TYR A 406 -2.97 15.15 22.46
CA TYR A 406 -2.35 14.12 23.30
C TYR A 406 -1.56 14.80 24.42
N CYS A 407 -1.81 14.43 25.68
CA CYS A 407 -0.91 14.74 26.78
C CYS A 407 0.38 13.93 26.59
N GLY A 408 1.45 14.60 26.17
CA GLY A 408 2.80 14.05 26.22
C GLY A 408 3.32 14.03 27.66
N ASP A 409 3.95 12.91 28.01
CA ASP A 409 4.94 12.69 29.06
C ASP A 409 4.72 13.35 30.44
N CYS A 410 4.17 12.56 31.36
CA CYS A 410 4.15 12.84 32.80
C CYS A 410 5.40 12.29 33.52
N ASP A 411 6.62 12.63 33.08
CA ASP A 411 7.86 12.10 33.66
C ASP A 411 8.64 13.09 34.53
N SER A 412 8.01 14.16 35.05
CA SER A 412 8.69 15.08 35.97
C SER A 412 7.78 15.79 36.98
N CYS A 413 7.32 15.04 37.98
CA CYS A 413 6.84 15.60 39.26
C CYS A 413 7.54 14.88 40.43
N PRO A 414 8.50 15.51 41.15
CA PRO A 414 9.25 14.85 42.21
C PRO A 414 8.55 14.78 43.59
N ASP A 415 7.32 15.27 43.76
CA ASP A 415 6.67 15.31 45.09
C ASP A 415 5.18 14.91 45.07
N CYS A 416 4.88 13.72 44.52
CA CYS A 416 3.59 13.05 44.76
C CYS A 416 3.80 11.86 45.72
N SER A 417 3.58 12.07 47.01
CA SER A 417 3.45 10.97 47.98
C SER A 417 2.09 10.28 47.79
N CYS A 418 2.08 9.10 47.17
CA CYS A 418 0.89 8.25 47.14
C CYS A 418 0.62 7.70 48.56
N VAL A 419 -0.53 8.09 49.12
CA VAL A 419 -1.16 7.37 50.23
C VAL A 419 -2.12 6.36 49.59
N ASP A 420 -1.99 5.10 50.01
CA ASP A 420 -2.73 3.89 49.64
C ASP A 420 -2.26 3.08 48.41
N GLN A 421 -1.53 2.01 48.75
CA GLN A 421 -1.15 0.88 47.91
C GLN A 421 -2.26 -0.19 47.94
N GLU A 422 -3.25 -0.14 47.05
CA GLU A 422 -4.11 -1.30 46.77
C GLU A 422 -4.94 -1.07 45.50
N LEU A 423 -4.32 -0.98 44.31
CA LEU A 423 -4.96 -1.19 42.98
C LEU A 423 -3.98 -0.90 41.81
N CYS A 424 -2.87 -1.65 41.72
CA CYS A 424 -2.09 -1.74 40.49
C CYS A 424 -1.76 -3.21 40.19
N ALA A 425 -2.78 -3.97 39.82
CA ALA A 425 -2.63 -5.26 39.17
C ALA A 425 -3.88 -5.52 38.36
N THR A 426 -3.90 -5.06 37.10
CA THR A 426 -4.57 -5.63 35.90
C THR A 426 -4.40 -4.56 34.80
N TYR A 427 -4.08 -4.96 33.57
CA TYR A 427 -3.68 -4.13 32.41
C TYR A 427 -2.18 -3.85 32.24
N CYS A 428 -1.40 -4.93 32.22
CA CYS A 428 -0.38 -5.11 31.19
C CYS A 428 -0.44 -6.59 30.73
N GLN A 429 -1.18 -6.85 29.66
CA GLN A 429 -0.92 -7.90 28.67
C GLN A 429 -1.35 -7.37 27.32
#